data_AF-A0A819WW90-F1
#
_entry.id   AF-A0A819WW90-F1
#
_cell.length_a   1.000
_cell.length_b   1.000
_cell.length_c   1.000
_cell.angle_alpha   90.00
_cell.angle_beta   90.00
_cell.angle_gamma   90.00
#
_symmetry.space_group_name_H-M   'P 1'
#
loop_
_entity.id
_entity.type
_entity.pdbx_description
1 polymer ?
#
loop_
_entity_poly.entity_id
_entity_poly.type
_entity_poly.pdbx_seq_one_letter_code
_entity_poly.pdbx_strand_id
1 'polypeptide(L)'
;MIKSNSTNGFVIDSFTNDNPKNLNEILLIYVYANAHSHAYENLKYFINQAVRENDNVDYYFILQQVDNKPLNISSMPLLPKKTAYYIQHENKCFDYGTIGWFINNYAIGNPWKKETSSTNSNIKVNLKQYKYFIFMNSSIRGPFFPPYFIQLVLEANLNYYWYSVFLRRINKKVKLVGCTISCETVPHVQSYFLATDFTGLSIILKPGNSGGTSPEGILACYPTKDHATINSELP
;
A
#
# COMPACT_ATOMS: atom_id res chain seq x y z
N MET A 1 -30.48 -37.29 -26.48
CA MET A 1 -29.18 -37.51 -25.79
C MET A 1 -28.16 -36.57 -26.41
N ILE A 2 -27.82 -35.49 -25.73
CA ILE A 2 -26.46 -35.01 -25.43
C ILE A 2 -26.65 -34.17 -24.16
N LYS A 3 -25.93 -34.57 -23.11
CA LYS A 3 -26.01 -34.02 -21.76
C LYS A 3 -25.31 -32.67 -21.69
N SER A 4 -25.82 -31.84 -20.78
CA SER A 4 -25.25 -30.59 -20.30
C SER A 4 -23.88 -30.79 -19.64
N ASN A 5 -23.03 -29.76 -19.70
CA ASN A 5 -22.40 -29.08 -18.55
C ASN A 5 -21.07 -28.44 -18.93
N SER A 6 -20.96 -27.12 -18.74
CA SER A 6 -19.83 -26.46 -18.07
C SER A 6 -20.00 -24.93 -18.21
N THR A 7 -20.93 -24.38 -17.44
CA THR A 7 -20.88 -22.96 -17.05
C THR A 7 -19.83 -22.83 -15.96
N ASN A 8 -18.60 -22.46 -16.32
CA ASN A 8 -17.62 -21.94 -15.37
C ASN A 8 -18.12 -20.56 -14.91
N GLY A 9 -19.00 -20.57 -13.91
CA GLY A 9 -19.47 -19.38 -13.24
C GLY A 9 -18.30 -18.66 -12.57
N PHE A 10 -18.21 -17.35 -12.82
CA PHE A 10 -17.45 -16.45 -11.97
C PHE A 10 -18.02 -16.58 -10.55
N VAL A 11 -17.28 -17.23 -9.65
CA VAL A 11 -17.58 -17.19 -8.22
C VAL A 11 -17.20 -15.79 -7.74
N ILE A 12 -18.20 -14.93 -7.65
CA ILE A 12 -18.12 -13.65 -6.96
C ILE A 12 -18.46 -13.97 -5.51
N ASP A 13 -17.45 -14.09 -4.65
CA ASP A 13 -17.68 -14.16 -3.21
C ASP A 13 -18.35 -12.84 -2.79
N SER A 14 -19.63 -12.93 -2.46
CA SER A 14 -20.39 -11.83 -1.88
C SER A 14 -19.77 -11.46 -0.54
N PHE A 15 -19.31 -10.22 -0.40
CA PHE A 15 -18.96 -9.64 0.89
C PHE A 15 -20.23 -9.59 1.75
N THR A 16 -20.40 -10.57 2.64
CA THR A 16 -21.57 -10.65 3.52
C THR A 16 -21.52 -9.54 4.57
N ASN A 17 -22.61 -8.77 4.65
CA ASN A 17 -22.90 -7.79 5.70
C ASN A 17 -23.20 -8.50 7.03
N ASP A 18 -22.27 -8.40 7.98
CA ASP A 18 -22.57 -8.50 9.41
C ASP A 18 -22.10 -7.19 10.09
N ASN A 19 -23.06 -6.43 10.65
CA ASN A 19 -22.89 -5.15 11.36
C ASN A 19 -22.42 -5.35 12.83
N PRO A 20 -21.93 -4.32 13.57
CA PRO A 20 -21.29 -3.07 13.17
C PRO A 20 -19.97 -2.81 13.95
N LYS A 21 -18.86 -2.65 13.24
CA LYS A 21 -17.85 -1.61 13.50
C LYS A 21 -17.34 -1.21 12.12
N ASN A 22 -17.56 0.04 11.71
CA ASN A 22 -16.89 0.62 10.55
C ASN A 22 -15.38 0.70 10.84
N LEU A 23 -14.71 -0.44 10.73
CA LEU A 23 -13.26 -0.53 10.76
C LEU A 23 -12.81 -0.61 9.31
N ASN A 24 -12.00 0.36 8.91
CA ASN A 24 -11.32 0.30 7.62
C ASN A 24 -10.44 -0.96 7.62
N GLU A 25 -10.67 -1.86 6.66
CA GLU A 25 -9.98 -3.14 6.57
C GLU A 25 -8.62 -3.03 5.87
N ILE A 26 -8.36 -1.90 5.22
CA ILE A 26 -7.19 -1.70 4.37
C ILE A 26 -6.42 -0.47 4.84
N LEU A 27 -5.11 -0.61 5.00
CA LEU A 27 -4.18 0.51 5.17
C LEU A 27 -3.43 0.74 3.87
N LEU A 28 -3.57 1.92 3.27
CA LEU A 28 -2.80 2.33 2.09
C LEU A 28 -1.81 3.43 2.45
N ILE A 29 -0.52 3.15 2.24
CA ILE A 29 0.55 4.13 2.41
C ILE A 29 1.06 4.51 1.02
N TYR A 30 0.94 5.80 0.69
CA TYR A 30 1.40 6.38 -0.56
C TYR A 30 2.59 7.30 -0.28
N VAL A 31 3.76 7.00 -0.84
CA VAL A 31 4.96 7.82 -0.73
C VAL A 31 5.05 8.77 -1.92
N TYR A 32 5.01 10.07 -1.63
CA TYR A 32 5.12 11.13 -2.63
C TYR A 32 6.43 11.91 -2.44
N ALA A 33 7.22 11.98 -3.51
CA ALA A 33 8.31 12.95 -3.63
C ALA A 33 8.14 13.70 -4.96
N ASN A 34 8.42 15.00 -4.96
CA ASN A 34 8.46 15.77 -6.21
C ASN A 34 9.78 15.53 -6.98
N ALA A 35 10.10 14.26 -7.23
CA ALA A 35 11.38 13.83 -7.78
C ALA A 35 11.43 13.80 -9.31
N HIS A 36 10.28 13.87 -9.99
CA HIS A 36 10.18 13.90 -11.45
C HIS A 36 8.99 14.72 -11.92
N SER A 37 9.02 15.15 -13.19
CA SER A 37 8.04 16.08 -13.80
C SER A 37 6.58 15.63 -13.72
N HIS A 38 6.34 14.33 -13.60
CA HIS A 38 4.99 13.75 -13.54
C HIS A 38 4.49 13.41 -12.12
N ALA A 39 5.32 13.55 -11.08
CA ALA A 39 5.00 13.07 -9.74
C ALA A 39 3.73 13.70 -9.18
N TYR A 40 3.60 15.03 -9.29
CA TYR A 40 2.43 15.76 -8.79
C TYR A 40 1.15 15.35 -9.53
N GLU A 41 1.20 15.25 -10.86
CA GLU A 41 0.04 14.85 -11.66
C GLU A 41 -0.37 13.39 -11.38
N ASN A 42 0.58 12.52 -11.06
CA ASN A 42 0.30 11.15 -10.62
C ASN A 42 -0.45 11.13 -9.28
N LEU A 43 0.04 11.87 -8.28
CA LEU A 43 -0.62 12.01 -6.98
C LEU A 43 -2.03 12.58 -7.13
N LYS A 44 -2.16 13.68 -7.87
CA LYS A 44 -3.44 14.35 -8.14
C LYS A 44 -4.42 13.42 -8.84
N TYR A 45 -3.96 12.70 -9.85
CA TYR A 45 -4.79 11.71 -10.54
C TYR A 45 -5.26 10.62 -9.57
N PHE A 46 -4.35 10.02 -8.80
CA PHE A 46 -4.70 8.96 -7.85
C PHE A 46 -5.71 9.43 -6.80
N ILE A 47 -5.50 10.61 -6.20
CA ILE A 47 -6.45 11.17 -5.22
C ILE A 47 -7.85 11.35 -5.84
N ASN A 48 -7.92 11.92 -7.04
CA ASN A 48 -9.20 12.20 -7.68
C ASN A 48 -9.93 10.91 -8.14
N GLN A 49 -9.19 9.92 -8.63
CA GLN A 49 -9.77 8.76 -9.29
C GLN A 49 -9.90 7.53 -8.37
N ALA A 50 -9.00 7.38 -7.40
CA ALA A 50 -8.85 6.15 -6.63
C ALA A 50 -9.38 6.28 -5.19
N VAL A 51 -9.20 7.44 -4.56
CA VAL A 51 -9.51 7.64 -3.14
C VAL A 51 -11.01 7.90 -2.97
N ARG A 52 -11.64 7.22 -2.02
CA ARG A 52 -13.06 7.38 -1.67
C ARG A 52 -13.21 7.46 -0.15
N GLU A 53 -14.28 8.12 0.32
CA GLU A 53 -14.57 8.24 1.76
C GLU A 53 -15.19 6.94 2.34
N ASN A 54 -15.84 6.13 1.50
CA ASN A 54 -16.66 4.99 1.93
C ASN A 54 -16.14 3.64 1.40
N ASP A 55 -14.84 3.51 1.12
CA ASP A 55 -14.23 2.31 0.56
C ASP A 55 -13.46 1.45 1.57
N ASN A 56 -13.65 1.67 2.87
CA ASN A 56 -13.01 0.91 3.94
C ASN A 56 -11.46 0.97 3.91
N VAL A 57 -10.87 2.05 3.39
CA VAL A 57 -9.42 2.26 3.34
C VAL A 57 -9.02 3.47 4.20
N ASP A 58 -7.99 3.31 5.02
CA ASP A 58 -7.24 4.43 5.59
C ASP A 58 -6.06 4.77 4.69
N TYR A 59 -6.04 6.01 4.19
CA TYR A 59 -5.02 6.53 3.29
C TYR A 59 -4.03 7.44 4.02
N TYR A 60 -2.75 7.10 3.93
CA TYR A 60 -1.66 7.94 4.43
C TYR A 60 -0.73 8.34 3.28
N PHE A 61 -0.75 9.62 2.94
CA PHE A 61 0.10 10.23 1.93
C PHE A 61 1.33 10.85 2.60
N ILE A 62 2.47 10.18 2.48
CA ILE A 62 3.73 10.66 3.02
C ILE A 62 4.38 11.60 2.00
N LEU A 63 4.45 12.87 2.34
CA LEU A 63 5.10 13.94 1.59
C LEU A 63 6.58 13.98 1.95
N GLN A 64 7.42 13.34 1.14
CA GLN A 64 8.86 13.39 1.26
C GLN A 64 9.40 14.74 0.79
N GLN A 65 10.23 15.35 1.62
CA GLN A 65 10.92 16.59 1.30
C GLN A 65 11.88 16.44 0.11
N VAL A 66 11.99 17.47 -0.71
CA VAL A 66 13.05 17.56 -1.74
C VAL A 66 13.93 18.74 -1.37
N ASP A 67 15.25 18.57 -1.42
CA ASP A 67 16.24 19.57 -1.00
C ASP A 67 16.03 20.08 0.44
N ASN A 68 15.63 19.21 1.36
CA ASN A 68 15.29 19.52 2.76
C ASN A 68 14.21 20.61 2.92
N LYS A 69 13.31 20.74 1.93
CA LYS A 69 12.19 21.69 1.98
C LYS A 69 10.88 20.96 2.25
N PRO A 70 10.14 21.31 3.31
CA PRO A 70 8.78 20.81 3.52
C PRO A 70 7.87 21.24 2.38
N LEU A 71 6.94 20.37 2.03
CA LEU A 71 5.93 20.71 1.04
C LEU A 71 4.80 21.52 1.67
N ASN A 72 4.30 22.51 0.93
CA ASN A 72 3.11 23.23 1.34
C ASN A 72 1.88 22.32 1.17
N ILE A 73 1.29 21.87 2.28
CA ILE A 73 0.09 21.00 2.23
C ILE A 73 -1.07 21.70 1.51
N SER A 74 -1.17 23.03 1.60
CA SER A 74 -2.22 23.81 0.93
C SER A 74 -2.12 23.78 -0.60
N SER A 75 -0.97 23.39 -1.18
CA SER A 75 -0.83 23.18 -2.62
C SER A 75 -1.06 21.72 -3.05
N MET A 76 -1.29 20.81 -2.11
CA MET A 76 -1.60 19.41 -2.40
C MET A 76 -3.08 19.24 -2.77
N PRO A 77 -3.43 18.18 -3.53
CA PRO A 77 -4.83 17.86 -3.82
C PRO A 77 -5.66 17.68 -2.54
N LEU A 78 -6.93 18.08 -2.58
CA LEU A 78 -7.82 17.92 -1.44
C LEU A 78 -8.07 16.44 -1.15
N LEU A 79 -7.90 16.05 0.11
CA LEU A 79 -8.20 14.69 0.58
C LEU A 79 -9.65 14.61 1.08
N PRO A 80 -10.34 13.46 0.90
CA PRO A 80 -11.58 13.19 1.59
C PRO A 80 -11.40 13.32 3.10
N LYS A 81 -12.41 13.89 3.77
CA LYS A 81 -12.35 14.08 5.21
C LYS A 81 -12.44 12.70 5.88
N LYS A 82 -11.72 12.52 7.00
CA LYS A 82 -11.78 11.35 7.91
C LYS A 82 -11.07 10.07 7.49
N THR A 83 -10.79 9.81 6.21
CA THR A 83 -10.12 8.56 5.79
C THR A 83 -8.77 8.77 5.15
N ALA A 84 -8.37 10.02 4.88
CA ALA A 84 -7.14 10.32 4.18
C ALA A 84 -6.34 11.46 4.86
N TYR A 85 -5.03 11.25 4.98
CA TYR A 85 -4.14 12.13 5.75
C TYR A 85 -2.82 12.40 5.02
N TYR A 86 -2.32 13.63 5.14
CA TYR A 86 -0.94 13.97 4.75
C TYR A 86 0.00 13.88 5.94
N ILE A 87 1.21 13.36 5.72
CA ILE A 87 2.29 13.30 6.71
C ILE A 87 3.57 13.81 6.05
N GLN A 88 4.31 14.71 6.69
CA GLN A 88 5.60 15.19 6.19
C GLN A 88 6.73 14.27 6.63
N HIS A 89 7.71 14.06 5.75
CA HIS A 89 8.91 13.27 6.06
C HIS A 89 10.15 13.93 5.47
N GLU A 90 11.16 14.21 6.31
CA GLU A 90 12.50 14.57 5.86
C GLU A 90 13.06 13.39 5.06
N ASN A 91 13.31 13.57 3.76
CA ASN A 91 13.67 12.50 2.81
C ASN A 91 15.03 11.86 3.10
N LYS A 92 15.07 11.11 4.22
CA LYS A 92 16.24 10.42 4.77
C LYS A 92 16.22 8.93 4.48
N CYS A 93 15.07 8.41 4.02
CA CYS A 93 14.87 7.01 3.72
C CYS A 93 14.48 6.86 2.25
N PHE A 94 15.04 5.85 1.59
CA PHE A 94 14.69 5.49 0.21
C PHE A 94 13.48 4.56 0.19
N ASP A 95 12.56 4.79 -0.76
CA ASP A 95 11.41 3.94 -1.08
C ASP A 95 10.72 3.31 0.14
N TYR A 96 10.99 2.03 0.40
CA TYR A 96 10.42 1.25 1.48
C TYR A 96 10.89 1.64 2.88
N GLY A 97 12.05 2.25 3.00
CA GLY A 97 12.53 2.80 4.26
C GLY A 97 11.60 3.86 4.83
N THR A 98 10.91 4.64 3.97
CA THR A 98 9.90 5.61 4.44
C THR A 98 8.64 4.93 4.96
N ILE A 99 8.26 3.78 4.41
CA ILE A 99 7.15 2.97 4.92
C ILE A 99 7.52 2.41 6.30
N GLY A 100 8.72 1.86 6.46
CA GLY A 100 9.20 1.38 7.75
C GLY A 100 9.34 2.51 8.78
N TRP A 101 9.81 3.69 8.37
CA TRP A 101 9.79 4.88 9.23
C TRP A 101 8.38 5.21 9.69
N PHE A 102 7.39 5.22 8.79
CA PHE A 102 6.01 5.51 9.15
C PHE A 102 5.48 4.48 10.16
N ILE A 103 5.67 3.19 9.88
CA ILE A 103 5.24 2.11 10.78
C ILE A 103 5.89 2.25 12.16
N ASN A 104 7.17 2.61 12.22
CA ASN A 104 7.90 2.73 13.49
C ASN A 104 7.45 3.93 14.33
N ASN A 105 7.01 5.02 13.71
CA ASN A 105 6.70 6.27 14.41
C ASN A 105 5.20 6.47 14.64
N TYR A 106 4.35 5.87 13.81
CA TYR A 106 2.89 6.12 13.81
C TYR A 106 2.06 4.86 13.98
N ALA A 107 2.66 3.67 14.01
CA ALA A 107 1.90 2.43 14.11
C ALA A 107 2.25 1.60 15.36
N ILE A 108 1.25 0.86 15.84
CA ILE A 108 1.35 -0.13 16.92
C ILE A 108 0.97 -1.51 16.38
N GLY A 109 1.21 -2.57 17.17
CA GLY A 109 0.87 -3.94 16.76
C GLY A 109 1.84 -4.59 15.77
N ASN A 110 3.04 -4.04 15.57
CA ASN A 110 4.13 -4.72 14.86
C ASN A 110 4.54 -5.99 15.66
N PRO A 111 4.45 -7.20 15.08
CA PRO A 111 4.69 -8.45 15.81
C PRO A 111 6.15 -8.66 16.25
N TRP A 112 7.10 -7.91 15.69
CA TRP A 112 8.54 -8.08 15.96
C TRP A 112 9.14 -6.97 16.81
N LYS A 113 8.34 -5.97 17.19
CA LYS A 113 8.78 -4.90 18.09
C LYS A 113 8.01 -5.00 19.39
N LYS A 114 8.75 -4.97 20.52
CA LYS A 114 8.12 -4.73 21.81
C LYS A 114 7.53 -3.33 21.78
N GLU A 115 6.24 -3.20 22.08
CA GLU A 115 5.59 -1.90 22.20
C GLU A 115 6.32 -1.13 23.31
N THR A 116 7.08 -0.11 22.93
CA THR A 116 7.65 0.84 23.88
C THR A 116 6.69 2.01 23.99
N SER A 117 6.49 2.51 25.21
CA SER A 117 5.56 3.59 25.56
C SER A 117 5.90 4.96 24.93
N SER A 118 6.79 5.00 23.93
CA SER A 118 7.40 6.21 23.39
C SER A 118 7.13 6.37 21.89
N THR A 119 5.88 6.18 21.45
CA THR A 119 5.42 6.82 20.22
C THR A 119 4.91 8.20 20.59
N ASN A 120 5.74 9.23 20.44
CA ASN A 120 5.39 10.65 20.68
C ASN A 120 4.43 11.22 19.61
N SER A 121 3.70 10.37 18.89
CA SER A 121 2.77 10.75 17.84
C SER A 121 1.32 10.71 18.34
N ASN A 122 0.56 11.75 18.01
CA ASN A 122 -0.90 11.79 18.22
C ASN A 122 -1.66 10.87 17.26
N ILE A 123 -0.96 10.27 16.27
CA ILE A 123 -1.51 9.32 15.31
C ILE A 123 -0.99 7.93 15.70
N LYS A 124 -1.91 7.03 16.09
CA LYS A 124 -1.61 5.63 16.41
C LYS A 124 -2.43 4.71 15.52
N VAL A 125 -1.80 4.22 14.46
CA VAL A 125 -2.36 3.25 13.51
C VAL A 125 -2.17 1.85 14.07
N ASN A 126 -3.24 1.15 14.43
CA ASN A 126 -3.13 -0.23 14.91
C ASN A 126 -3.05 -1.19 13.73
N LEU A 127 -1.86 -1.72 13.42
CA LEU A 127 -1.69 -2.62 12.28
C LEU A 127 -2.60 -3.85 12.35
N LYS A 128 -2.91 -4.36 13.55
CA LYS A 128 -3.74 -5.56 13.72
C LYS A 128 -5.21 -5.35 13.34
N GLN A 129 -5.66 -4.11 13.15
CA GLN A 129 -7.03 -3.83 12.72
C GLN A 129 -7.23 -4.02 11.21
N TYR A 130 -6.14 -3.95 10.44
CA TYR A 130 -6.20 -4.08 8.98
C TYR A 130 -5.98 -5.52 8.55
N LYS A 131 -6.79 -5.94 7.59
CA LYS A 131 -6.67 -7.23 6.90
C LYS A 131 -5.64 -7.15 5.78
N TYR A 132 -5.58 -6.02 5.09
CA TYR A 132 -4.70 -5.80 3.94
C TYR A 132 -3.91 -4.50 4.05
N PHE A 133 -2.76 -4.50 3.39
CA PHE A 133 -1.84 -3.37 3.34
C PHE A 133 -1.44 -3.13 1.90
N ILE A 134 -1.49 -1.88 1.48
CA ILE A 134 -1.11 -1.46 0.13
C ILE A 134 -0.03 -0.39 0.26
N PHE A 135 1.06 -0.58 -0.46
CA PHE A 135 2.20 0.33 -0.51
C PHE A 135 2.34 0.84 -1.94
N MET A 136 2.38 2.17 -2.10
CA MET A 136 2.46 2.82 -3.40
C MET A 136 3.42 4.00 -3.35
N ASN A 137 3.94 4.40 -4.51
CA ASN A 137 4.68 5.65 -4.63
C ASN A 137 4.30 6.44 -5.89
N SER A 138 4.82 7.67 -6.00
CA SER A 138 4.49 8.60 -7.10
C SER A 138 5.06 8.27 -8.48
N SER A 139 5.81 7.17 -8.62
CA SER A 139 6.31 6.72 -9.93
C SER A 139 5.21 6.11 -10.81
N ILE A 140 4.07 5.72 -10.24
CA ILE A 140 2.91 5.20 -10.98
C ILE A 140 1.75 6.19 -11.08
N ARG A 141 1.01 6.07 -12.19
CA ARG A 141 -0.30 6.68 -12.38
C ARG A 141 -1.36 5.60 -12.46
N GLY A 142 -2.49 5.84 -11.83
CA GLY A 142 -3.62 4.92 -11.88
C GLY A 142 -4.58 5.14 -10.71
N PRO A 143 -5.57 4.25 -10.53
CA PRO A 143 -5.88 3.12 -11.42
C PRO A 143 -6.48 3.59 -12.75
N PHE A 144 -6.29 2.80 -13.81
CA PHE A 144 -6.96 3.00 -15.11
C PHE A 144 -7.89 1.82 -15.37
N PHE A 145 -9.16 2.12 -15.66
CA PHE A 145 -10.15 1.12 -16.05
C PHE A 145 -10.59 1.37 -17.48
N PRO A 146 -10.70 0.31 -18.31
CA PRO A 146 -11.28 0.47 -19.61
C PRO A 146 -12.79 0.82 -19.48
N PRO A 147 -13.38 1.59 -20.40
CA PRO A 147 -14.76 2.06 -20.26
C PRO A 147 -15.79 0.95 -20.04
N TYR A 148 -15.62 -0.19 -20.72
CA TYR A 148 -16.52 -1.34 -20.56
C TYR A 148 -16.51 -1.90 -19.14
N PHE A 149 -15.42 -1.74 -18.40
CA PHE A 149 -15.32 -2.23 -17.02
C PHE A 149 -16.26 -1.46 -16.10
N ILE A 150 -16.31 -0.13 -16.24
CA ILE A 150 -17.21 0.73 -15.47
C ILE A 150 -18.66 0.36 -15.78
N GLN A 151 -18.99 0.14 -17.06
CA GLN A 151 -20.32 -0.28 -17.47
C GLN A 151 -20.75 -1.59 -16.78
N LEU A 152 -19.88 -2.61 -16.79
CA LEU A 152 -20.15 -3.90 -16.13
C LEU A 152 -20.37 -3.77 -14.62
N VAL A 153 -19.58 -2.92 -13.95
CA VAL A 153 -19.73 -2.69 -12.51
C VAL A 153 -21.08 -2.03 -12.19
N LEU A 154 -21.49 -1.04 -13.00
CA LEU A 154 -22.77 -0.36 -12.85
C LEU A 154 -23.95 -1.30 -13.11
N GLU A 155 -23.89 -2.08 -14.20
CA GLU A 155 -24.94 -3.05 -14.56
C GLU A 155 -25.10 -4.16 -13.53
N ALA A 156 -23.99 -4.63 -12.95
CA ALA A 156 -24.01 -5.67 -11.93
C ALA A 156 -24.37 -5.16 -10.53
N ASN A 157 -24.58 -3.85 -10.36
CA ASN A 157 -24.80 -3.19 -9.05
C ASN A 157 -23.76 -3.61 -8.00
N LEU A 158 -22.50 -3.71 -8.42
CA LEU A 158 -21.39 -4.15 -7.56
C LEU A 158 -20.66 -2.94 -7.01
N ASN A 159 -20.42 -2.93 -5.69
CA ASN A 159 -19.44 -2.04 -5.10
C ASN A 159 -18.04 -2.56 -5.46
N TYR A 160 -17.51 -2.06 -6.57
CA TYR A 160 -16.19 -2.44 -7.04
C TYR A 160 -15.15 -1.37 -6.74
N TYR A 161 -14.12 -1.77 -6.00
CA TYR A 161 -12.96 -0.93 -5.73
C TYR A 161 -11.74 -1.40 -6.50
N TRP A 162 -10.93 -0.45 -6.95
CA TRP A 162 -9.81 -0.72 -7.85
C TRP A 162 -8.81 -1.73 -7.29
N TYR A 163 -8.57 -1.69 -5.97
CA TYR A 163 -7.62 -2.54 -5.29
C TYR A 163 -8.07 -4.01 -5.22
N SER A 164 -9.37 -4.28 -5.46
CA SER A 164 -9.92 -5.64 -5.37
C SER A 164 -9.29 -6.62 -6.36
N VAL A 165 -8.81 -6.15 -7.53
CA VAL A 165 -8.07 -7.00 -8.48
C VAL A 165 -6.82 -7.62 -7.88
N PHE A 166 -6.16 -6.88 -6.97
CA PHE A 166 -4.93 -7.29 -6.31
C PHE A 166 -5.24 -8.10 -5.05
N LEU A 167 -6.15 -7.59 -4.20
CA LEU A 167 -6.45 -8.25 -2.92
C LEU A 167 -7.04 -9.65 -3.10
N ARG A 168 -7.86 -9.89 -4.14
CA ARG A 168 -8.40 -11.23 -4.44
C ARG A 168 -7.35 -12.27 -4.81
N ARG A 169 -6.13 -11.84 -5.16
CA ARG A 169 -5.01 -12.74 -5.47
C ARG A 169 -4.31 -13.22 -4.20
N ILE A 170 -4.43 -12.47 -3.10
CA ILE A 170 -3.86 -12.83 -1.81
C ILE A 170 -4.67 -14.00 -1.23
N ASN A 171 -3.97 -15.06 -0.83
CA ASN A 171 -4.58 -16.28 -0.32
C ASN A 171 -3.62 -17.03 0.61
N LYS A 172 -3.89 -18.30 0.93
CA LYS A 172 -3.03 -19.11 1.82
C LYS A 172 -1.59 -19.28 1.29
N LYS A 173 -1.40 -19.26 -0.03
CA LYS A 173 -0.10 -19.45 -0.70
C LYS A 173 0.51 -18.13 -1.20
N VAL A 174 -0.32 -17.18 -1.63
CA VAL A 174 0.13 -15.89 -2.18
C VAL A 174 0.00 -14.82 -1.11
N LYS A 175 1.13 -14.30 -0.64
CA LYS A 175 1.20 -13.26 0.41
C LYS A 175 1.63 -11.88 -0.07
N LEU A 176 2.13 -11.79 -1.30
CA LEU A 176 2.57 -10.55 -1.90
C LEU A 176 2.10 -10.48 -3.35
N VAL A 177 1.53 -9.34 -3.73
CA VAL A 177 1.02 -9.08 -5.08
C VAL A 177 1.51 -7.70 -5.51
N GLY A 178 1.98 -7.58 -6.75
CA GLY A 178 2.31 -6.29 -7.36
C GLY A 178 1.90 -6.25 -8.82
N CYS A 179 2.18 -5.13 -9.49
CA CYS A 179 1.81 -4.93 -10.89
C CYS A 179 2.77 -5.61 -11.87
N THR A 180 4.07 -5.65 -11.56
CA THR A 180 5.09 -6.21 -12.44
C THR A 180 6.18 -6.93 -11.65
N ILE A 181 6.80 -7.91 -12.29
CA ILE A 181 8.04 -8.53 -11.83
C ILE A 181 9.20 -7.87 -12.59
N SER A 182 10.22 -7.44 -11.85
CA SER A 182 11.53 -7.08 -12.40
C SER A 182 12.38 -8.32 -12.51
N CYS A 183 13.18 -8.43 -13.59
CA CYS A 183 14.13 -9.53 -13.78
C CYS A 183 15.58 -9.03 -13.96
N GLU A 184 15.88 -7.77 -13.59
CA GLU A 184 17.19 -7.16 -13.86
C GLU A 184 18.33 -7.81 -13.07
N THR A 185 18.15 -8.02 -11.77
CA THR A 185 19.15 -8.63 -10.88
C THR A 185 18.68 -9.99 -10.39
N VAL A 186 17.62 -10.01 -9.59
CA VAL A 186 16.90 -11.19 -9.10
C VAL A 186 15.42 -10.96 -9.36
N PRO A 187 14.64 -11.98 -9.79
CA PRO A 187 13.20 -11.84 -9.95
C PRO A 187 12.53 -11.31 -8.68
N HIS A 188 12.01 -10.09 -8.73
CA HIS A 188 11.36 -9.44 -7.59
C HIS A 188 10.12 -8.64 -8.02
N VAL A 189 9.23 -8.39 -7.07
CA VAL A 189 8.05 -7.55 -7.31
C VAL A 189 8.49 -6.08 -7.30
N GLN A 190 8.17 -5.35 -8.36
CA GLN A 190 8.58 -3.95 -8.51
C GLN A 190 8.02 -3.05 -7.40
N SER A 191 8.85 -2.11 -6.95
CA SER A 191 8.65 -1.50 -5.63
C SER A 191 7.54 -0.44 -5.57
N TYR A 192 7.12 0.05 -6.72
CA TYR A 192 6.17 1.14 -6.84
C TYR A 192 4.73 0.79 -6.43
N PHE A 193 4.39 -0.51 -6.37
CA PHE A 193 3.08 -1.01 -5.95
C PHE A 193 3.19 -2.41 -5.34
N LEU A 194 2.79 -2.55 -4.08
CA LEU A 194 2.62 -3.84 -3.42
C LEU A 194 1.29 -3.89 -2.67
N ALA A 195 0.69 -5.08 -2.64
CA ALA A 195 -0.42 -5.45 -1.79
C ALA A 195 -0.09 -6.74 -1.03
N THR A 196 -0.39 -6.77 0.27
CA THR A 196 -0.13 -7.90 1.17
C THR A 196 -1.25 -8.05 2.21
N ASP A 197 -1.39 -9.23 2.81
CA ASP A 197 -2.15 -9.41 4.05
C ASP A 197 -1.26 -9.17 5.28
N PHE A 198 -1.85 -9.27 6.48
CA PHE A 198 -1.10 -9.14 7.73
C PHE A 198 0.02 -10.19 7.88
N THR A 199 -0.15 -11.40 7.34
CA THR A 199 0.90 -12.42 7.37
C THR A 199 2.10 -12.01 6.51
N GLY A 200 1.87 -11.57 5.27
CA GLY A 200 2.94 -11.06 4.42
C GLY A 200 3.59 -9.79 4.96
N LEU A 201 2.79 -8.89 5.55
CA LEU A 201 3.34 -7.71 6.25
C LEU A 201 4.24 -8.14 7.41
N SER A 202 3.81 -9.12 8.20
CA SER A 202 4.62 -9.65 9.29
C SER A 202 5.95 -10.20 8.77
N ILE A 203 5.97 -10.90 7.64
CA ILE A 203 7.23 -11.37 7.04
C ILE A 203 8.12 -10.18 6.65
N ILE A 204 7.58 -9.17 5.99
CA ILE A 204 8.31 -7.97 5.54
C ILE A 204 8.86 -7.15 6.74
N LEU A 205 8.12 -7.09 7.85
CA LEU A 205 8.53 -6.37 9.07
C LEU A 205 9.53 -7.13 9.94
N LYS A 206 9.84 -8.39 9.62
CA LYS A 206 10.72 -9.21 10.43
C LYS A 206 12.15 -8.65 10.38
N PRO A 207 12.77 -8.35 11.53
CA PRO A 207 14.18 -7.97 11.58
C PRO A 207 15.08 -9.13 11.14
N GLY A 208 16.20 -8.81 10.48
CA GLY A 208 17.31 -9.74 10.23
C GLY A 208 17.20 -10.67 9.02
N ASN A 209 18.31 -11.40 8.82
CA ASN A 209 18.79 -12.14 7.65
C ASN A 209 17.88 -13.23 7.03
N SER A 210 16.56 -13.15 7.20
CA SER A 210 15.57 -14.05 6.58
C SER A 210 15.22 -13.57 5.16
N GLY A 211 16.24 -13.33 4.32
CA GLY A 211 16.06 -12.81 2.96
C GLY A 211 16.52 -11.36 2.73
N GLY A 212 17.43 -10.83 3.54
CA GLY A 212 18.02 -9.52 3.37
C GLY A 212 19.40 -9.49 4.02
N THR A 213 20.35 -8.71 3.51
CA THR A 213 21.75 -8.75 3.98
C THR A 213 22.01 -7.99 5.29
N SER A 214 20.96 -7.43 5.90
CA SER A 214 21.05 -6.48 7.02
C SER A 214 20.22 -6.91 8.23
N PRO A 215 20.74 -6.70 9.46
CA PRO A 215 20.00 -6.95 10.69
C PRO A 215 18.77 -6.03 10.88
N GLU A 216 18.71 -4.91 10.17
CA GLU A 216 17.64 -3.92 10.26
C GLU A 216 16.36 -4.30 9.48
N GLY A 217 16.45 -5.20 8.49
CA GLY A 217 15.32 -5.73 7.70
C GLY A 217 14.88 -4.87 6.51
N ILE A 218 13.99 -5.42 5.67
CA ILE A 218 13.62 -4.86 4.33
C ILE A 218 13.12 -3.41 4.40
N LEU A 219 12.30 -3.06 5.38
CA LEU A 219 11.74 -1.69 5.49
C LEU A 219 12.65 -0.72 6.26
N ALA A 220 13.93 -1.03 6.48
CA ALA A 220 14.82 -0.15 7.22
C ALA A 220 15.17 1.13 6.43
N CYS A 221 15.46 2.20 7.17
CA CYS A 221 15.89 3.47 6.62
C CYS A 221 17.41 3.42 6.37
N TYR A 222 17.80 2.96 5.19
CA TYR A 222 19.21 2.85 4.82
C TYR A 222 19.82 4.17 4.35
N PRO A 223 21.11 4.42 4.59
CA PRO A 223 21.76 5.70 4.30
C PRO A 223 22.04 5.93 2.80
N THR A 224 22.01 4.88 1.97
CA THR A 224 22.24 4.97 0.53
C THR A 224 21.23 4.13 -0.24
N LYS A 225 21.00 4.50 -1.50
CA LYS A 225 20.16 3.74 -2.43
C LYS A 225 20.66 2.30 -2.58
N ASP A 226 21.96 2.10 -2.72
CA ASP A 226 22.55 0.76 -2.88
C ASP A 226 22.28 -0.13 -1.67
N HIS A 227 22.40 0.40 -0.44
CA HIS A 227 22.03 -0.34 0.76
C HIS A 227 20.53 -0.69 0.77
N ALA A 228 19.66 0.23 0.35
CA ALA A 228 18.23 -0.05 0.27
C ALA A 228 17.92 -1.14 -0.77
N THR A 229 18.49 -1.03 -1.97
CA THR A 229 18.35 -2.01 -3.06
C THR A 229 18.86 -3.39 -2.64
N ILE A 230 20.09 -3.50 -2.14
CA ILE A 230 20.68 -4.78 -1.70
C ILE A 230 19.82 -5.44 -0.62
N ASN A 231 19.32 -4.67 0.35
CA ASN A 231 18.57 -5.26 1.47
C ASN A 231 17.08 -5.46 1.22
N SER A 232 16.53 -4.83 0.17
CA SER A 232 15.11 -4.95 -0.19
C SER A 232 14.86 -5.82 -1.41
N GLU A 233 15.86 -6.01 -2.27
CA GLU A 233 15.74 -6.69 -3.57
C GLU A 233 16.58 -7.97 -3.69
N LEU A 234 17.54 -8.21 -2.77
CA LEU A 234 18.30 -9.46 -2.73
C LEU A 234 17.82 -10.34 -1.57
N PRO A 235 17.04 -11.41 -1.84
CA PRO A 235 16.79 -12.48 -0.87
C PRO A 235 18.05 -13.29 -0.55
#